data_AF-A0A1E4M268-F1
#
_entry.id   AF-A0A1E4M268-F1
#
_cell.length_a   1.000
_cell.length_b   1.000
_cell.length_c   1.000
_cell.angle_alpha   90.00
_cell.angle_beta   90.00
_cell.angle_gamma   90.00
#
_symmetry.space_group_name_H-M   'P 1'
#
loop_
_entity.id
_entity.type
_entity.pdbx_description
1 polymer ?
#
loop_
_entity_poly.entity_id
_entity_poly.type
_entity_poly.pdbx_seq_one_letter_code
_entity_poly.pdbx_strand_id
1 'polypeptide(L)'
;MKLSRLLSAAAAASVLIALAGCSASGPVVAPITVTANDLQGQTVEVPLNSTLVINTGDLAVDSYTAKVADESVATFVQGRSDGSAEFNPGFTPKKVGETEVTMTNEDGGIQPLEFTIKVTPIPAGGNLGGSGR
;
A
#
# COMPACT_ATOMS: atom_id res chain seq x y z
N MET A 1 21.77 70.47 28.37
CA MET A 1 21.33 69.06 28.34
C MET A 1 20.19 68.94 27.34
N LYS A 2 20.30 68.00 26.40
CA LYS A 2 19.59 67.96 25.11
C LYS A 2 18.11 67.61 25.23
N LEU A 3 17.31 68.27 24.40
CA LEU A 3 15.86 68.10 24.21
C LEU A 3 15.51 66.68 23.73
N SER A 4 14.45 66.12 24.29
CA SER A 4 13.70 65.01 23.69
C SER A 4 12.21 65.32 23.77
N ARG A 5 11.58 65.56 22.61
CA ARG A 5 10.12 65.58 22.44
C ARG A 5 9.73 64.65 21.31
N LEU A 6 8.79 63.78 21.65
CA LEU A 6 8.09 62.75 20.87
C LEU A 6 7.33 63.34 19.67
N LEU A 7 7.17 62.55 18.59
CA LEU A 7 6.05 62.51 17.62
C LEU A 7 6.43 61.45 16.54
N SER A 8 5.88 60.23 16.54
CA SER A 8 4.56 59.75 16.03
C SER A 8 4.58 59.24 14.57
N ALA A 9 3.75 58.21 14.33
CA ALA A 9 3.27 57.65 13.04
C ALA A 9 4.21 56.65 12.30
N ALA A 10 3.80 55.53 11.70
CA ALA A 10 2.51 54.84 11.52
C ALA A 10 2.75 53.47 10.81
N ALA A 11 1.79 52.54 10.96
CA ALA A 11 1.42 51.43 10.04
C ALA A 11 2.46 50.29 9.80
N ALA A 12 2.23 49.04 10.24
CA ALA A 12 1.44 47.98 9.56
C ALA A 12 1.85 47.83 8.07
N ALA A 13 2.30 46.69 7.55
CA ALA A 13 1.74 45.36 7.71
C ALA A 13 2.79 44.26 7.44
N SER A 14 2.70 43.21 8.26
CA SER A 14 3.34 41.91 8.10
C SER A 14 2.79 41.19 6.87
N VAL A 15 3.65 40.90 5.88
CA VAL A 15 3.32 39.96 4.80
C VAL A 15 4.04 38.65 5.10
N LEU A 16 3.42 37.84 5.95
CA LEU A 16 3.75 36.42 6.08
C LEU A 16 3.14 35.71 4.88
N ILE A 17 3.95 35.40 3.87
CA ILE A 17 3.55 34.51 2.79
C ILE A 17 3.40 33.12 3.40
N ALA A 18 2.17 32.76 3.74
CA ALA A 18 1.81 31.40 4.06
C ALA A 18 2.02 30.54 2.81
N LEU A 19 3.11 29.76 2.80
CA LEU A 19 3.22 28.59 1.94
C LEU A 19 2.12 27.62 2.37
N ALA A 20 0.93 27.76 1.78
CA ALA A 20 -0.12 26.75 1.87
C ALA A 20 0.42 25.48 1.20
N GLY A 21 0.97 24.60 2.03
CA GLY A 21 1.46 23.29 1.64
C GLY A 21 0.33 22.46 1.05
N CYS A 22 0.40 22.21 -0.25
CA CYS A 22 -0.45 21.23 -0.91
C CYS A 22 0.23 19.87 -0.80
N SER A 23 0.12 19.23 0.37
CA SER A 23 0.39 17.80 0.51
C SER A 23 -0.96 17.08 0.39
N ALA A 24 -1.48 16.98 -0.84
CA ALA A 24 -2.59 16.08 -1.14
C ALA A 24 -2.06 14.62 -1.19
N SER A 25 -1.52 14.15 -0.07
CA SER A 25 -1.27 12.74 0.16
C SER A 25 -2.61 12.14 0.57
N GLY A 26 -3.36 11.62 -0.40
CA GLY A 26 -4.52 10.78 -0.08
C GLY A 26 -4.09 9.64 0.85
N PRO A 27 -5.01 9.04 1.63
CA PRO A 27 -4.67 7.98 2.58
C PRO A 27 -3.96 6.83 1.84
N VAL A 28 -2.69 6.60 2.18
CA VAL A 28 -1.93 5.45 1.68
C VAL A 28 -2.42 4.23 2.46
N VAL A 29 -3.04 3.27 1.77
CA VAL A 29 -3.42 2.00 2.38
C VAL A 29 -2.19 1.11 2.39
N ALA A 30 -1.89 0.54 3.56
CA ALA A 30 -0.77 -0.38 3.70
C ALA A 30 -0.99 -1.65 2.86
N PRO A 31 0.08 -2.21 2.29
CA PRO A 31 0.02 -3.55 1.70
C PRO A 31 -0.43 -4.59 2.73
N ILE A 32 -1.14 -5.60 2.26
CA ILE A 32 -1.47 -6.79 3.04
C ILE A 32 -0.37 -7.81 2.80
N THR A 33 0.30 -8.25 3.86
CA THR A 33 1.34 -9.27 3.78
C THR A 33 0.82 -10.60 4.32
N VAL A 34 1.00 -11.68 3.56
CA VAL A 34 0.64 -13.05 3.96
C VAL A 34 1.83 -13.98 3.70
N THR A 35 2.07 -14.95 4.58
CA THR A 35 3.13 -15.94 4.38
C THR A 35 2.69 -17.00 3.38
N ALA A 36 3.57 -17.43 2.49
CA ALA A 36 3.24 -18.43 1.45
C ALA A 36 2.65 -19.73 2.04
N ASN A 37 3.19 -20.22 3.17
CA ASN A 37 2.72 -21.43 3.85
C ASN A 37 1.29 -21.31 4.41
N ASP A 38 0.80 -20.09 4.63
CA ASP A 38 -0.53 -19.84 5.19
C ASP A 38 -1.60 -19.76 4.09
N LEU A 39 -1.24 -19.81 2.80
CA LEU A 39 -2.20 -19.57 1.72
C LEU A 39 -3.06 -20.79 1.39
N GLN A 40 -2.61 -22.01 1.66
CA GLN A 40 -3.29 -23.21 1.18
C GLN A 40 -4.76 -23.28 1.62
N GLY A 41 -5.67 -23.29 0.64
CA GLY A 41 -7.11 -23.34 0.83
C GLY A 41 -7.74 -22.06 1.38
N GLN A 42 -6.98 -20.98 1.53
CA GLN A 42 -7.48 -19.73 2.10
C GLN A 42 -8.17 -18.85 1.08
N THR A 43 -9.08 -18.00 1.58
CA THR A 43 -9.55 -16.81 0.86
C THR A 43 -8.91 -15.57 1.46
N VAL A 44 -8.14 -14.83 0.68
CA VAL A 44 -7.48 -13.60 1.10
C VAL A 44 -8.27 -12.39 0.60
N GLU A 45 -8.76 -11.57 1.51
CA GLU A 45 -9.46 -10.33 1.16
C GLU A 45 -8.47 -9.19 0.90
N VAL A 46 -8.55 -8.58 -0.28
CA VAL A 46 -7.63 -7.53 -0.72
C VAL A 46 -8.42 -6.31 -1.21
N PRO A 47 -8.31 -5.16 -0.54
CA PRO A 47 -8.91 -3.91 -1.01
C PRO A 47 -8.39 -3.51 -2.38
N LEU A 48 -9.26 -2.95 -3.24
CA LEU A 48 -8.90 -2.50 -4.59
C LEU A 48 -7.76 -1.45 -4.62
N ASN A 49 -7.54 -0.71 -3.52
CA ASN A 49 -6.46 0.27 -3.38
C ASN A 49 -5.27 -0.21 -2.53
N SER A 50 -5.13 -1.51 -2.33
CA SER A 50 -3.98 -2.14 -1.67
C SER A 50 -3.29 -3.12 -2.61
N THR A 51 -2.24 -3.77 -2.14
CA THR A 51 -1.58 -4.89 -2.81
C THR A 51 -1.44 -6.06 -1.83
N LEU A 52 -1.49 -7.27 -2.35
CA LEU A 52 -1.14 -8.47 -1.60
C LEU A 52 0.35 -8.75 -1.82
N VAL A 53 1.12 -8.82 -0.75
CA VAL A 53 2.53 -9.18 -0.74
C VAL A 53 2.68 -10.55 -0.11
N ILE A 54 3.39 -11.45 -0.77
CA ILE A 54 3.63 -12.80 -0.27
C ILE A 54 5.01 -12.84 0.39
N ASN A 55 5.05 -13.09 1.69
CA ASN A 55 6.29 -13.41 2.38
C ASN A 55 6.69 -14.86 2.06
N THR A 56 7.82 -15.03 1.39
CA THR A 56 8.33 -16.34 0.95
C THR A 56 9.11 -17.07 2.05
N GLY A 57 9.34 -16.43 3.20
CA GLY A 57 10.16 -16.99 4.28
C GLY A 57 11.61 -17.12 3.84
N ASP A 58 12.18 -18.31 3.99
CA ASP A 58 13.57 -18.61 3.61
C ASP A 58 13.72 -19.01 2.13
N LEU A 59 12.63 -19.08 1.37
CA LEU A 59 12.64 -19.42 -0.06
C LEU A 59 12.88 -18.18 -0.92
N ALA A 60 13.57 -18.35 -2.05
CA ALA A 60 13.95 -17.25 -2.92
C ALA A 60 12.72 -16.50 -3.47
N VAL A 61 12.75 -15.17 -3.49
CA VAL A 61 11.59 -14.35 -3.87
C VAL A 61 11.21 -14.48 -5.35
N ASP A 62 12.14 -14.83 -6.22
CA ASP A 62 12.00 -14.90 -7.68
C ASP A 62 11.61 -16.30 -8.20
N SER A 63 11.67 -17.31 -7.35
CA SER A 63 11.30 -18.70 -7.64
C SER A 63 9.79 -18.93 -7.79
N TYR A 64 8.97 -18.01 -7.27
CA TYR A 64 7.51 -18.14 -7.28
C TYR A 64 6.91 -17.70 -8.61
N THR A 65 5.99 -18.52 -9.12
CA THR A 65 5.16 -18.26 -10.29
C THR A 65 3.70 -18.52 -9.93
N ALA A 66 2.77 -17.82 -10.58
CA ALA A 66 1.35 -18.01 -10.32
C ALA A 66 0.53 -18.01 -11.60
N LYS A 67 -0.52 -18.83 -11.61
CA LYS A 67 -1.61 -18.81 -12.58
C LYS A 67 -2.85 -18.25 -11.89
N VAL A 68 -3.41 -17.19 -12.46
CA VAL A 68 -4.66 -16.57 -11.97
C VAL A 68 -5.78 -16.96 -12.92
N ALA A 69 -6.89 -17.48 -12.40
CA ALA A 69 -8.02 -17.94 -13.21
C ALA A 69 -8.69 -16.80 -14.00
N ASP A 70 -8.86 -15.65 -13.35
CA ASP A 70 -9.35 -14.40 -13.94
C ASP A 70 -8.38 -13.24 -13.67
N GLU A 71 -7.53 -12.93 -14.65
CA GLU A 71 -6.57 -11.82 -14.59
C GLU A 71 -7.22 -10.42 -14.64
N SER A 72 -8.51 -10.34 -14.97
CA SER A 72 -9.25 -9.08 -14.91
C SER A 72 -9.60 -8.68 -13.47
N VAL A 73 -9.55 -9.63 -12.52
CA VAL A 73 -9.77 -9.41 -11.08
C VAL A 73 -8.47 -9.06 -10.36
N ALA A 74 -7.39 -9.82 -10.59
CA ALA A 74 -6.08 -9.57 -9.99
C ALA A 74 -4.95 -10.02 -10.93
N THR A 75 -3.78 -9.40 -10.82
CA THR A 75 -2.60 -9.74 -11.63
C THR A 75 -1.44 -10.11 -10.72
N PHE A 76 -0.77 -11.23 -11.02
CA PHE A 76 0.44 -11.63 -10.32
C PHE A 76 1.62 -10.68 -10.63
N VAL A 77 2.41 -10.39 -9.61
CA VAL A 77 3.64 -9.62 -9.69
C VAL A 77 4.77 -10.53 -9.23
N GLN A 78 5.67 -10.88 -10.15
CA GLN A 78 6.80 -11.74 -9.83
C GLN A 78 7.77 -11.05 -8.88
N GLY A 79 8.25 -11.80 -7.89
CA GLY A 79 9.32 -11.34 -7.03
C GLY A 79 10.64 -11.29 -7.79
N ARG A 80 11.61 -10.54 -7.24
CA ARG A 80 12.93 -10.39 -7.86
C ARG A 80 13.98 -10.03 -6.82
N SER A 81 15.22 -10.43 -7.07
CA SER A 81 16.39 -9.96 -6.35
C SER A 81 17.35 -9.31 -7.34
N ASP A 82 17.92 -8.16 -6.99
CA ASP A 82 18.95 -7.47 -7.79
C ASP A 82 20.34 -7.49 -7.13
N GLY A 83 20.50 -8.29 -6.07
CA GLY A 83 21.71 -8.36 -5.27
C GLY A 83 21.90 -7.21 -4.27
N SER A 84 21.10 -6.14 -4.38
CA SER A 84 21.07 -5.04 -3.40
C SER A 84 19.81 -5.06 -2.53
N ALA A 85 18.71 -5.58 -3.07
CA ALA A 85 17.45 -5.77 -2.37
C ALA A 85 16.67 -6.95 -2.92
N GLU A 86 15.79 -7.48 -2.09
CA GLU A 86 14.80 -8.48 -2.46
C GLU A 86 13.41 -7.86 -2.46
N PHE A 87 12.64 -8.19 -3.49
CA PHE A 87 11.27 -7.77 -3.67
C PHE A 87 10.38 -8.99 -3.70
N ASN A 88 9.52 -9.10 -2.70
CA ASN A 88 8.59 -10.21 -2.57
C ASN A 88 7.60 -10.28 -3.75
N PRO A 89 7.19 -11.49 -4.16
CA PRO A 89 6.11 -11.68 -5.11
C PRO A 89 4.78 -11.21 -4.49
N GLY A 90 3.77 -11.02 -5.33
CA GLY A 90 2.48 -10.52 -4.86
C GLY A 90 1.40 -10.47 -5.92
N PHE A 91 0.27 -9.85 -5.56
CA PHE A 91 -0.86 -9.66 -6.45
C PHE A 91 -1.35 -8.21 -6.39
N THR A 92 -1.58 -7.63 -7.56
CA THR A 92 -2.21 -6.31 -7.69
C THR A 92 -3.69 -6.51 -8.02
N PRO A 93 -4.63 -6.01 -7.20
CA PRO A 93 -6.05 -6.04 -7.51
C PRO A 93 -6.36 -5.11 -8.70
N LYS A 94 -7.28 -5.53 -9.55
CA LYS A 94 -7.72 -4.82 -10.76
C LYS A 94 -9.19 -4.47 -10.74
N LYS A 95 -10.01 -5.37 -10.20
CA LYS A 95 -11.47 -5.23 -10.17
C LYS A 95 -12.04 -5.99 -8.98
N VAL A 96 -13.09 -5.44 -8.36
CA VAL A 96 -13.87 -6.13 -7.33
C VAL A 96 -14.43 -7.44 -7.89
N GLY A 97 -14.22 -8.53 -7.15
CA GLY A 97 -14.55 -9.88 -7.59
C GLY A 97 -13.71 -10.91 -6.86
N GLU A 98 -13.85 -12.16 -7.25
CA GLU A 98 -13.10 -13.29 -6.70
C GLU A 98 -12.41 -14.04 -7.84
N THR A 99 -11.19 -14.52 -7.59
CA THR A 99 -10.41 -15.28 -8.56
C THR A 99 -9.59 -16.34 -7.84
N GLU A 100 -9.52 -17.53 -8.41
CA GLU A 100 -8.68 -18.63 -7.92
C GLU A 100 -7.26 -18.45 -8.43
N VAL A 101 -6.30 -18.84 -7.58
CA VAL A 101 -4.88 -18.77 -7.85
C VAL A 101 -4.23 -20.10 -7.55
N THR A 102 -3.43 -20.57 -8.50
CA THR A 102 -2.48 -21.67 -8.30
C THR A 102 -1.07 -21.09 -8.35
N MET A 103 -0.34 -21.13 -7.25
CA MET A 103 1.02 -20.62 -7.13
C MET A 103 2.01 -21.76 -6.87
N THR A 104 3.13 -21.74 -7.59
CA THR A 104 4.18 -22.76 -7.53
C THR A 104 5.53 -22.10 -7.34
N ASN A 105 6.49 -22.87 -6.84
CA ASN A 105 7.87 -22.49 -6.56
C ASN A 105 8.78 -23.70 -6.85
N GLU A 106 10.05 -23.47 -7.18
CA GLU A 106 10.96 -24.56 -7.57
C GLU A 106 11.85 -25.07 -6.42
N ASP A 107 11.84 -24.38 -5.29
CA ASP A 107 12.75 -24.56 -4.14
C ASP A 107 12.17 -25.40 -2.99
N GLY A 108 10.89 -25.78 -3.04
CA GLY A 108 10.25 -26.74 -2.13
C GLY A 108 8.99 -26.23 -1.40
N GLY A 109 8.61 -26.89 -0.29
CA GLY A 109 7.39 -26.57 0.48
C GLY A 109 6.12 -27.30 0.01
N ILE A 110 4.96 -26.93 0.58
CA ILE A 110 3.65 -27.44 0.17
C ILE A 110 3.28 -26.82 -1.18
N GLN A 111 3.09 -27.66 -2.19
CA GLN A 111 2.81 -27.22 -3.55
C GLN A 111 1.91 -28.19 -4.34
N PRO A 112 1.14 -27.69 -5.33
CA PRO A 112 0.90 -26.26 -5.59
C PRO A 112 0.13 -25.59 -4.44
N LEU A 113 0.36 -24.29 -4.24
CA LEU A 113 -0.44 -23.48 -3.33
C LEU A 113 -1.71 -23.04 -4.05
N GLU A 114 -2.85 -23.50 -3.57
CA GLU A 114 -4.16 -23.17 -4.14
C GLU A 114 -4.94 -22.29 -3.16
N PHE A 115 -5.35 -21.10 -3.61
CA PHE A 115 -6.06 -20.14 -2.78
C PHE A 115 -6.93 -19.21 -3.62
N THR A 116 -7.81 -18.47 -2.95
CA THR A 116 -8.71 -17.50 -3.57
C THR A 116 -8.32 -16.08 -3.17
N ILE A 117 -8.25 -15.18 -4.16
CA ILE A 117 -8.17 -13.74 -3.90
C ILE A 117 -9.57 -13.17 -4.04
N LYS A 118 -10.04 -12.51 -2.98
CA LYS A 118 -11.28 -11.75 -2.97
C LYS A 118 -10.99 -10.27 -2.95
N VAL A 119 -11.16 -9.61 -4.09
CA VAL A 119 -10.95 -8.17 -4.19
C VAL A 119 -12.19 -7.45 -3.68
N THR A 120 -12.00 -6.65 -2.63
CA THR A 120 -13.07 -5.87 -1.99
C THR A 120 -13.05 -4.40 -2.43
N PRO A 121 -14.18 -3.68 -2.35
CA PRO A 121 -14.20 -2.24 -2.58
C PRO A 121 -13.23 -1.50 -1.65
N ILE A 122 -12.81 -0.31 -2.08
CA ILE A 122 -12.00 0.58 -1.24
C ILE A 122 -12.76 0.84 0.06
N PRO A 123 -12.16 0.55 1.25
CA PRO A 123 -12.79 0.87 2.52
C PRO A 123 -13.14 2.35 2.54
N ALA A 124 -14.42 2.66 2.76
CA ALA A 124 -14.84 4.04 2.95
C ALA A 124 -14.04 4.58 4.14
N GLY A 125 -13.16 5.55 3.88
CA GLY A 125 -12.23 6.08 4.87
C GLY A 125 -12.95 6.31 6.19
N GLY A 126 -12.56 5.56 7.22
CA GLY A 126 -13.11 5.72 8.55
C GLY A 126 -13.02 7.19 8.92
N ASN A 127 -14.17 7.78 9.23
CA ASN A 127 -14.31 9.14 9.71
C ASN A 127 -13.42 9.32 10.95
N LEU A 128 -12.17 9.77 10.76
CA LEU A 128 -11.32 10.24 11.85
C LEU A 128 -11.90 11.58 12.26
N GLY A 129 -12.88 11.49 13.17
CA GLY A 129 -13.70 12.58 13.63
C GLY A 129 -12.87 13.82 13.91
N GLY A 130 -13.16 14.87 13.14
CA GLY A 130 -12.96 16.22 13.60
C GLY A 130 -13.79 16.42 14.87
N SER A 131 -13.20 16.14 16.03
CA SER A 131 -13.65 16.75 17.27
C SER A 131 -12.91 18.07 17.40
N GLY A 132 -13.38 19.07 16.65
CA GLY A 132 -13.14 20.46 17.02
C GLY A 132 -13.76 20.68 18.39
N ARG A 133 -12.90 20.90 19.40
CA ARG A 133 -13.19 21.63 20.62
C ARG A 133 -11.93 22.36 21.04
#